data_AF-X1QXV9-F1
#
_entry.id   AF-X1QXV9-F1
#
_cell.length_a   1.000
_cell.length_b   1.000
_cell.length_c   1.000
_cell.angle_alpha   90.00
_cell.angle_beta   90.00
_cell.angle_gamma   90.00
#
_symmetry.space_group_name_H-M   'P 1'
#
loop_
_entity.id
_entity.type
_entity.pdbx_description
1 polymer ?
#
loop_
_entity_poly.entity_id
_entity_poly.type
_entity_poly.pdbx_seq_one_letter_code
_entity_poly.pdbx_strand_id
1 'polypeptide(L)'
;MGLSSPQAKPNSIEAIIVAKGPGSFNGLRVGISIAKGLAFSLAIPLLGISTLEAEAYPFAYTGLPLSPIHKAGREEIATAFYQQKNNEWHCLKAEHLTTLDTLCRRI
;
A
#
# COMPACT_ATOMS: atom_id res chain seq x y z
N MET A 1 -32.45 4.07 -4.17
CA MET A 1 -31.60 2.98 -4.67
C MET A 1 -30.64 2.62 -3.55
N GLY A 2 -31.04 1.72 -2.66
CA GLY A 2 -30.31 1.43 -1.41
C GLY A 2 -29.06 0.63 -1.70
N LEU A 3 -27.90 1.13 -1.29
CA LEU A 3 -26.67 0.35 -1.28
C LEU A 3 -26.82 -0.71 -0.18
N SER A 4 -27.20 -1.93 -0.56
CA SER A 4 -27.12 -3.08 0.35
C SER A 4 -25.66 -3.29 0.72
N SER A 5 -25.31 -3.04 1.97
CA SER A 5 -23.99 -3.30 2.52
C SER A 5 -23.59 -4.74 2.21
N PRO A 6 -22.40 -5.01 1.66
CA PRO A 6 -21.95 -6.38 1.45
C PRO A 6 -21.84 -7.08 2.81
N GLN A 7 -22.79 -7.96 3.12
CA GLN A 7 -22.73 -8.85 4.27
C GLN A 7 -21.80 -10.03 3.92
N ALA A 8 -20.49 -9.80 4.02
CA ALA A 8 -19.55 -10.90 4.06
C ALA A 8 -19.85 -11.72 5.32
N LYS A 9 -20.16 -13.01 5.16
CA LYS A 9 -20.25 -13.91 6.32
C LYS A 9 -18.84 -14.00 6.91
N PRO A 10 -18.65 -13.95 8.24
CA PRO A 10 -17.30 -14.03 8.83
C PRO A 10 -16.47 -15.22 8.31
N ASN A 11 -17.13 -16.35 8.01
CA ASN A 11 -16.50 -17.56 7.47
C ASN A 11 -16.18 -17.51 5.96
N SER A 12 -16.51 -16.44 5.24
CA SER A 12 -16.11 -16.28 3.83
C SER A 12 -14.87 -15.42 3.65
N ILE A 13 -14.24 -14.97 4.74
CA ILE A 13 -13.00 -14.20 4.68
C ILE A 13 -11.83 -15.20 4.67
N GLU A 14 -11.05 -15.19 3.59
CA GLU A 14 -9.95 -16.15 3.38
C GLU A 14 -8.57 -15.56 3.74
N ALA A 15 -8.46 -14.24 3.84
CA ALA A 15 -7.22 -13.55 4.18
C ALA A 15 -7.52 -12.14 4.71
N ILE A 16 -6.56 -11.58 5.46
CA ILE A 16 -6.54 -10.16 5.82
C ILE A 16 -5.32 -9.52 5.20
N ILE A 17 -5.50 -8.34 4.61
CA ILE A 17 -4.43 -7.55 4.00
C ILE A 17 -4.30 -6.24 4.79
N VAL A 18 -3.07 -5.85 5.12
CA VAL A 18 -2.79 -4.61 5.84
C VAL A 18 -1.65 -3.83 5.19
N ALA A 19 -1.75 -2.51 5.19
CA ALA A 19 -0.65 -1.65 4.80
C ALA A 19 0.48 -1.73 5.84
N LYS A 20 1.72 -2.00 5.39
CA LYS A 20 2.91 -2.11 6.25
C LYS A 20 3.72 -0.81 6.37
N GLY A 21 3.31 0.22 5.65
CA GLY A 21 4.00 1.50 5.58
C GLY A 21 4.49 1.81 4.16
N PRO A 22 4.98 3.05 3.92
CA PRO A 22 5.05 4.19 4.86
C PRO A 22 3.67 4.72 5.30
N GLY A 23 3.64 5.50 6.38
CA GLY A 23 2.40 6.03 6.96
C GLY A 23 2.57 6.49 8.41
N SER A 24 1.46 6.90 9.04
CA SER A 24 1.46 7.29 10.47
C SER A 24 1.93 6.12 11.35
N PHE A 25 2.99 6.32 12.13
CA PHE A 25 3.52 5.30 13.03
C PHE A 25 2.43 4.76 14.00
N ASN A 26 1.64 5.66 14.58
CA ASN A 26 0.55 5.27 15.48
C ASN A 26 -0.56 4.53 14.71
N GLY A 27 -0.97 5.05 13.55
CA GLY A 27 -2.02 4.44 12.74
C GLY A 27 -1.64 3.03 12.24
N LEU A 28 -0.41 2.87 11.73
CA LEU A 28 0.12 1.59 11.27
C LEU A 28 0.14 0.57 12.42
N ARG A 29 0.64 0.93 13.61
CA ARG A 29 0.67 -0.01 14.74
C ARG A 29 -0.72 -0.43 15.19
N VAL A 30 -1.67 0.51 15.28
CA VAL A 30 -3.06 0.20 15.65
C VAL A 30 -3.69 -0.72 14.60
N GLY A 31 -3.63 -0.35 13.32
CA GLY A 31 -4.20 -1.13 12.22
C GLY A 31 -3.62 -2.53 12.11
N ILE A 32 -2.29 -2.67 12.16
CA ILE A 32 -1.61 -3.97 12.12
C ILE A 32 -1.98 -4.82 13.35
N SER A 33 -2.12 -4.23 14.53
CA SER A 33 -2.51 -4.98 15.75
C SER A 33 -3.93 -5.53 15.63
N ILE A 34 -4.87 -4.75 15.11
CA ILE A 34 -6.24 -5.20 14.83
C ILE A 34 -6.23 -6.32 13.78
N ALA A 35 -5.52 -6.12 12.67
CA ALA A 35 -5.43 -7.10 11.58
C ALA A 35 -4.85 -8.44 12.08
N LYS A 36 -3.81 -8.41 12.91
CA LYS A 36 -3.22 -9.60 13.55
C LYS A 36 -4.23 -10.32 14.45
N GLY A 37 -4.96 -9.59 15.30
CA GLY A 37 -5.96 -10.19 16.18
C GLY A 37 -7.08 -10.87 15.41
N LEU A 38 -7.58 -10.24 14.34
CA LEU A 38 -8.60 -10.81 13.46
C LEU A 38 -8.10 -12.04 12.71
N ALA A 39 -6.92 -11.96 12.09
CA ALA A 39 -6.33 -13.08 11.33
C ALA A 39 -6.08 -14.29 12.23
N PHE A 40 -5.58 -14.05 13.45
CA PHE A 40 -5.37 -15.08 14.46
C PHE A 40 -6.69 -15.74 14.87
N SER A 41 -7.73 -14.96 15.17
CA SER A 41 -9.04 -15.48 15.58
C SER A 41 -9.72 -16.33 14.50
N LEU A 42 -9.55 -15.93 13.23
CA LEU A 42 -10.14 -16.62 12.08
C LEU A 42 -9.26 -17.75 11.53
N ALA A 43 -8.03 -17.93 12.03
CA ALA A 43 -7.04 -18.87 11.52
C ALA A 43 -6.76 -18.71 10.01
N ILE A 44 -6.68 -17.46 9.54
CA ILE A 44 -6.44 -17.11 8.13
C ILE A 44 -5.13 -16.33 7.94
N PRO A 45 -4.51 -16.36 6.75
CA PRO A 45 -3.30 -15.60 6.46
C PRO A 45 -3.48 -14.08 6.61
N LEU A 46 -2.41 -13.44 7.10
CA LEU A 46 -2.26 -11.98 7.13
C LEU A 46 -1.15 -11.57 6.16
N LEU A 47 -1.47 -10.74 5.18
CA LEU A 47 -0.51 -10.23 4.20
C LEU A 47 -0.25 -8.74 4.43
N GLY A 48 1.02 -8.36 4.43
CA GLY A 48 1.44 -6.96 4.49
C GLY A 48 1.76 -6.43 3.09
N ILE A 49 1.09 -5.36 2.66
CA ILE A 49 1.39 -4.68 1.39
C ILE A 49 2.00 -3.31 1.63
N SER A 50 2.83 -2.86 0.70
CA SER A 50 3.35 -1.49 0.71
C SER A 50 2.21 -0.48 0.58
N THR A 51 2.23 0.58 1.39
CA THR A 51 1.32 1.71 1.19
C THR A 51 1.57 2.38 -0.15
N LEU A 52 2.84 2.57 -0.53
CA LEU A 52 3.21 3.21 -1.80
C LEU A 52 2.74 2.39 -3.00
N GLU A 53 2.89 1.06 -2.94
CA GLU A 53 2.38 0.19 -4.00
C GLU A 53 0.85 0.27 -4.12
N ALA A 54 0.14 0.26 -2.98
CA ALA A 54 -1.31 0.42 -2.95
C ALA A 54 -1.78 1.78 -3.46
N GLU A 55 -0.99 2.84 -3.26
CA GLU A 55 -1.22 4.18 -3.80
C GLU A 55 -0.96 4.26 -5.32
N ALA A 56 0.02 3.51 -5.83
CA ALA A 56 0.40 3.52 -7.24
C ALA A 56 -0.50 2.63 -8.11
N TYR A 57 -0.88 1.45 -7.62
CA TYR A 57 -1.59 0.43 -8.40
C TYR A 57 -2.89 0.90 -9.08
N PRO A 58 -3.72 1.77 -8.48
CA PRO A 58 -4.90 2.32 -9.17
C PRO A 58 -4.60 3.04 -10.48
N PHE A 59 -3.36 3.47 -10.69
CA PHE A 59 -2.89 4.17 -11.89
C PHE A 59 -2.09 3.26 -12.84
N ALA A 60 -2.00 1.95 -12.56
CA ALA A 60 -1.24 0.97 -13.34
C ALA A 60 -1.64 0.96 -14.83
N TYR A 61 -2.92 1.21 -15.13
CA TYR A 61 -3.49 1.26 -16.48
C TYR A 61 -2.80 2.28 -17.40
N THR A 62 -2.10 3.28 -16.85
CA THR A 62 -1.37 4.28 -17.65
C THR A 62 -0.20 3.66 -18.41
N GLY A 63 0.35 2.53 -17.94
CA GLY A 63 1.57 1.92 -18.50
C GLY A 63 2.83 2.77 -18.34
N LEU A 64 2.75 3.93 -17.69
CA LEU A 64 3.86 4.84 -17.45
C LEU A 64 4.55 4.51 -16.12
N PRO A 65 5.81 4.91 -15.91
CA PRO A 65 6.42 4.88 -14.59
C PRO A 65 5.64 5.73 -13.59
N LEU A 66 5.31 5.15 -12.45
CA LEU A 66 4.54 5.77 -11.36
C LEU A 66 5.43 5.91 -10.13
N SER A 67 5.43 7.10 -9.54
CA SER A 67 6.16 7.41 -8.32
C SER A 67 5.21 7.99 -7.27
N PRO A 68 4.61 7.14 -6.41
CA PRO A 68 3.81 7.61 -5.29
C PRO A 68 4.70 8.37 -4.29
N ILE A 69 4.15 9.40 -3.66
CA ILE A 69 4.89 10.28 -2.75
C ILE A 69 4.13 10.34 -1.42
N HIS A 70 4.78 9.87 -0.36
CA HIS A 70 4.25 9.95 1.00
C HIS A 70 5.19 10.79 1.87
N LYS A 71 4.66 11.74 2.65
CA LYS A 71 5.51 12.59 3.51
C LYS A 71 6.11 11.76 4.65
N ALA A 72 7.43 11.80 4.83
CA ALA A 72 8.15 11.07 5.88
C ALA A 72 8.61 11.97 7.06
N GLY A 73 8.49 13.29 6.92
CA GLY A 73 8.86 14.29 7.93
C GLY A 73 10.20 14.97 7.62
N ARG A 74 10.50 16.11 8.28
CA ARG A 74 11.76 16.85 8.12
C ARG A 74 12.21 17.04 6.65
N GLU A 75 11.29 17.49 5.78
CA GLU A 75 11.47 17.66 4.33
C GLU A 75 11.73 16.38 3.51
N GLU A 76 11.65 15.22 4.14
CA GLU A 76 11.77 13.92 3.47
C GLU A 76 10.41 13.40 2.99
N ILE A 77 10.48 12.68 1.88
CA ILE A 77 9.41 11.89 1.29
C ILE A 77 9.85 10.43 1.22
N ALA A 78 8.91 9.53 1.46
CA ALA A 78 9.02 8.13 1.07
C ALA A 78 8.43 7.97 -0.32
N THR A 79 9.16 7.30 -1.21
CA THR A 79 8.72 7.05 -2.58
C THR A 79 9.29 5.73 -3.11
N ALA A 80 8.71 5.24 -4.19
CA ALA A 80 9.12 4.07 -4.95
C ALA A 80 8.85 4.33 -6.43
N PHE A 81 9.29 3.42 -7.31
CA PHE A 81 8.93 3.46 -8.73
C PHE A 81 8.29 2.15 -9.13
N TYR A 82 7.11 2.24 -9.74
CA TYR A 82 6.37 1.11 -10.27
C TYR A 82 6.01 1.34 -11.72
N GLN A 83 5.77 0.27 -12.48
CA GLN A 83 5.24 0.37 -13.82
C GLN A 83 4.53 -0.92 -14.20
N GLN A 84 3.40 -0.81 -14.89
CA GLN A 84 2.80 -1.95 -15.57
C GLN A 84 3.36 -2.07 -16.98
N LYS A 85 3.95 -3.22 -17.33
CA LYS A 85 4.40 -3.55 -18.70
C LYS A 85 3.88 -4.93 -19.06
N ASN A 86 3.35 -5.11 -20.27
CA ASN A 86 2.83 -6.42 -20.74
C ASN A 86 1.84 -7.07 -19.76
N ASN A 87 0.96 -6.27 -19.14
CA ASN A 87 0.04 -6.67 -18.07
C ASN A 87 0.71 -7.16 -16.76
N GLU A 88 2.02 -7.07 -16.63
CA GLU A 88 2.76 -7.40 -15.42
C GLU A 88 3.09 -6.13 -14.62
N TRP A 89 2.91 -6.22 -13.30
CA TRP A 89 3.24 -5.14 -12.37
C TRP A 89 4.68 -5.29 -11.88
N HIS A 90 5.49 -4.26 -12.11
CA HIS A 90 6.90 -4.27 -11.74
C HIS A 90 7.24 -3.15 -10.77
N CYS A 91 7.96 -3.50 -9.71
CA CYS A 91 8.68 -2.56 -8.88
C CYS A 91 10.03 -2.24 -9.56
N LEU A 92 10.12 -1.07 -10.19
CA LEU A 92 11.34 -0.60 -10.85
C LEU A 92 12.39 -0.12 -9.84
N LYS A 93 11.93 0.45 -8.73
CA LYS A 93 12.79 0.86 -7.61
C LYS A 93 12.03 0.73 -6.30
N ALA A 94 12.64 0.02 -5.36
CA ALA A 94 12.09 -0.19 -4.04
C ALA A 94 11.88 1.13 -3.27
N GLU A 95 11.02 1.03 -2.26
CA GLU A 95 10.73 2.12 -1.32
C GLU A 95 12.02 2.68 -0.71
N HIS A 96 12.15 4.01 -0.72
CA HIS A 96 13.28 4.72 -0.16
C HIS A 96 12.87 6.13 0.29
N LEU A 97 13.66 6.70 1.21
CA LEU A 97 13.54 8.10 1.59
C LEU A 97 14.36 8.98 0.65
N THR A 98 13.82 10.14 0.33
CA THR A 98 14.51 11.17 -0.46
C THR A 98 13.87 12.54 -0.20
N THR A 99 14.34 13.59 -0.86
CA THR A 99 13.69 14.90 -0.86
C THR A 99 12.97 15.12 -2.18
N LEU A 100 11.98 16.04 -2.20
CA LEU A 100 11.29 16.38 -3.43
C LEU A 100 12.27 16.89 -4.51
N ASP A 101 13.22 17.74 -4.15
CA ASP A 101 14.27 18.23 -5.06
C ASP A 101 15.10 17.09 -5.67
N THR A 102 15.55 16.14 -4.83
CA THR A 102 16.33 14.98 -5.31
C THR A 102 15.51 14.08 -6.23
N LEU A 103 14.21 13.93 -5.94
CA LEU A 103 13.29 13.17 -6.79
C LEU A 103 13.12 13.87 -8.14
N CYS A 104 12.83 15.17 -8.17
CA CYS A 104 12.62 15.94 -9.40
C CYS A 104 13.84 15.94 -10.33
N ARG A 105 15.07 15.88 -9.82
CA ARG A 105 16.28 15.78 -10.66
C ARG A 105 16.46 14.43 -11.36
N ARG A 106 15.64 13.43 -11.04
CA ARG A 106 15.74 12.06 -11.56
C ARG A 106 14.64 11.70 -12.56
N ILE A 107 13.67 12.59 -12.76
CA ILE A 107 12.55 12.43 -13.69
C ILE A 107 12.76 13.43 -14.84
#